data_AF-A0A2V7HTP0-F1
#
_entry.id   AF-A0A2V7HTP0-F1
#
_cell.length_a   1.000
_cell.length_b   1.000
_cell.length_c   1.000
_cell.angle_alpha   90.00
_cell.angle_beta   90.00
_cell.angle_gamma   90.00
#
_symmetry.space_group_name_H-M   'P 1'
#
loop_
_entity.id
_entity.type
_entity.pdbx_description
1 polymer ?
#
loop_
_entity_poly.entity_id
_entity_poly.type
_entity_poly.pdbx_seq_one_letter_code
_entity_poly.pdbx_strand_id
1 'polypeptide(L)'
;MIVASVVKPSFYRDSLTLLRLSRELKDRVDVDEVTALMGTPANKQLLAAAGLLTPEGDRAGPNDLVIAVRARSSVEAQSALVRAEAFFTESRRALATAV
;
A
#
# COMPACT_ATOMS: atom_id res chain seq x y z
N MET A 1 -6.02 17.31 4.65
CA MET A 1 -5.77 15.89 4.35
C MET A 1 -4.39 15.79 3.71
N ILE A 2 -3.59 14.79 4.06
CA ILE A 2 -2.24 14.54 3.53
C ILE A 2 -2.28 13.23 2.75
N VAL A 3 -1.57 13.18 1.62
CA VAL A 3 -1.36 11.96 0.84
C VAL A 3 0.10 11.55 0.98
N ALA A 4 0.34 10.30 1.33
CA ALA A 4 1.67 9.73 1.47
C ALA A 4 1.72 8.34 0.82
N SER A 5 2.91 7.94 0.39
CA SER A 5 3.11 6.61 -0.17
C SER A 5 4.46 6.02 0.20
N VAL A 6 4.53 4.70 0.21
CA VAL A 6 5.78 3.95 0.17
C VAL A 6 5.83 3.12 -1.11
N VAL A 7 6.98 3.14 -1.78
CA VAL A 7 7.26 2.28 -2.93
C VAL A 7 8.24 1.20 -2.48
N LYS A 8 7.90 -0.06 -2.78
CA LYS A 8 8.75 -1.22 -2.54
C LYS A 8 9.26 -1.73 -3.89
N PRO A 9 10.53 -1.47 -4.24
CA PRO A 9 11.10 -1.87 -5.52
C PRO A 9 11.10 -3.39 -5.71
N SER A 10 10.76 -3.86 -6.91
CA SER A 10 10.75 -5.28 -7.29
C SER A 10 9.98 -6.18 -6.31
N PHE A 11 9.00 -5.64 -5.60
CA PHE A 11 8.21 -6.35 -4.60
C PHE A 11 6.85 -6.75 -5.16
N TYR A 12 6.88 -7.60 -6.19
CA TYR A 12 5.67 -8.05 -6.85
C TYR A 12 4.75 -8.81 -5.88
N ARG A 13 3.44 -8.49 -5.96
CA ARG A 13 2.36 -9.17 -5.25
C ARG A 13 1.19 -9.39 -6.19
N ASP A 14 0.53 -10.53 -6.03
CA ASP A 14 -0.71 -10.80 -6.73
C ASP A 14 -1.85 -9.92 -6.19
N SER A 15 -2.88 -9.74 -7.01
CA SER A 15 -4.02 -8.87 -6.68
C SER A 15 -4.83 -9.34 -5.46
N LEU A 16 -4.85 -10.64 -5.13
CA LEU A 16 -5.58 -11.14 -3.95
C LEU A 16 -4.86 -10.74 -2.66
N THR A 17 -3.53 -10.84 -2.65
CA THR A 17 -2.69 -10.35 -1.55
C THR A 17 -2.88 -8.84 -1.35
N LEU A 18 -2.91 -8.07 -2.43
CA LEU A 18 -3.14 -6.62 -2.38
C LEU A 18 -4.55 -6.25 -1.89
N LEU A 19 -5.56 -7.02 -2.30
CA LEU A 19 -6.94 -6.83 -1.81
C LEU A 19 -7.05 -7.11 -0.31
N ARG A 20 -6.38 -8.16 0.19
CA ARG A 20 -6.35 -8.49 1.63
C ARG A 20 -5.69 -7.37 2.43
N LEU A 21 -4.53 -6.91 1.98
CA LEU A 21 -3.84 -5.78 2.60
C LEU A 21 -4.74 -4.54 2.65
N SER A 22 -5.37 -4.18 1.54
CA SER A 22 -6.21 -2.98 1.46
C SER A 22 -7.42 -3.06 2.41
N ARG A 23 -8.02 -4.25 2.59
CA ARG A 23 -9.10 -4.46 3.57
C ARG A 23 -8.59 -4.34 5.00
N GLU A 24 -7.49 -5.01 5.33
CA GLU A 24 -6.92 -4.95 6.67
C GLU A 24 -6.55 -3.52 7.08
N LEU A 25 -5.95 -2.75 6.18
CA LEU A 25 -5.58 -1.36 6.47
C LEU A 25 -6.80 -0.47 6.66
N LYS A 26 -7.90 -0.70 5.92
CA LYS A 26 -9.16 0.01 6.13
C LYS A 26 -9.82 -0.33 7.46
N ASP A 27 -9.72 -1.58 7.91
CA ASP A 27 -10.36 -2.03 9.15
C ASP A 27 -9.57 -1.63 10.41
N ARG A 28 -8.25 -1.50 10.30
CA ARG A 28 -7.36 -1.35 11.46
C ARG A 28 -6.76 0.03 11.64
N VAL A 29 -6.88 0.92 10.65
CA VAL A 29 -6.25 2.23 10.69
C VAL A 29 -7.28 3.31 10.44
N ASP A 30 -7.28 4.34 11.28
CA ASP A 30 -8.18 5.50 11.14
C ASP A 30 -7.62 6.45 10.07
N VAL A 31 -7.77 6.06 8.81
CA VAL A 31 -7.38 6.83 7.63
C VAL A 31 -8.56 6.99 6.68
N ASP A 32 -8.55 8.06 5.90
CA ASP A 32 -9.62 8.37 4.95
C ASP A 32 -9.59 7.39 3.76
N GLU A 33 -8.40 7.10 3.25
CA GLU A 33 -8.23 6.12 2.19
C GLU A 33 -6.86 5.43 2.25
N VAL A 34 -6.85 4.13 1.93
CA VAL A 34 -5.62 3.34 1.84
C VAL A 34 -5.76 2.26 0.78
N THR A 35 -4.73 2.10 -0.04
CA THR A 35 -4.68 1.11 -1.12
C THR A 35 -3.26 0.64 -1.38
N ALA A 36 -3.16 -0.55 -1.95
CA ALA A 36 -1.90 -1.15 -2.38
C ALA A 36 -2.05 -1.67 -3.81
N LEU A 37 -1.21 -1.17 -4.73
CA LEU A 37 -1.27 -1.49 -6.15
C LEU A 37 0.14 -1.67 -6.72
N MET A 38 0.28 -2.52 -7.73
CA MET A 38 1.51 -2.58 -8.53
C MET A 38 1.68 -1.28 -9.33
N GLY A 39 2.92 -0.81 -9.54
CA GLY A 39 3.25 0.42 -10.27
C GLY A 39 3.05 0.35 -11.79
N THR A 40 2.07 -0.41 -12.27
CA THR A 40 1.73 -0.47 -13.70
C THR A 40 1.08 0.85 -14.14
N PRO A 41 1.15 1.21 -15.44
CA PRO A 41 0.52 2.43 -15.94
C PRO A 41 -0.98 2.52 -15.63
N ALA A 42 -1.71 1.41 -15.76
CA ALA A 42 -3.15 1.35 -15.44
C ALA A 42 -3.41 1.63 -13.96
N ASN A 43 -2.62 1.04 -13.05
CA ASN A 43 -2.78 1.26 -11.62
C ASN A 43 -2.39 2.69 -11.20
N LYS A 44 -1.39 3.30 -11.85
CA LYS A 44 -1.06 4.72 -11.62
C LYS A 44 -2.21 5.64 -12.00
N GLN A 45 -2.93 5.34 -13.09
CA GLN A 45 -4.14 6.08 -13.44
C GLN A 45 -5.23 5.94 -12.39
N LEU A 46 -5.40 4.74 -11.81
CA LEU A 46 -6.34 4.54 -10.69
C LEU A 46 -5.94 5.36 -9.46
N LEU A 47 -4.64 5.37 -9.11
CA LEU A 47 -4.13 6.21 -8.03
C LEU A 47 -4.35 7.71 -8.29
N ALA A 48 -4.11 8.16 -9.52
CA ALA A 48 -4.32 9.56 -9.89
C ALA A 48 -5.81 9.95 -9.80
N ALA A 49 -6.70 9.09 -10.31
CA ALA A 49 -8.15 9.30 -10.25
C ALA A 49 -8.68 9.33 -8.80
N ALA A 50 -8.09 8.55 -7.89
CA ALA A 50 -8.40 8.57 -6.47
C ALA A 50 -7.75 9.75 -5.71
N GLY A 51 -6.87 10.54 -6.37
CA GLY A 51 -6.09 11.59 -5.70
C GLY A 51 -5.01 11.05 -4.75
N LEU A 52 -4.54 9.82 -4.98
CA LEU A 52 -3.56 9.10 -4.16
C LEU A 52 -2.18 8.98 -4.82
N LEU A 53 -2.03 9.41 -6.08
CA LEU A 53 -0.75 9.33 -6.78
C LEU A 53 0.23 10.38 -6.25
N THR A 54 1.30 9.92 -5.63
CA THR A 54 2.42 10.73 -5.16
C THR A 54 3.54 10.80 -6.20
N PRO A 55 4.49 11.75 -6.10
CA PRO A 55 5.68 11.78 -6.94
C PRO A 55 6.51 10.49 -6.87
N GLU A 56 6.56 9.82 -5.71
CA GLU A 56 7.23 8.54 -5.54
C GLU A 56 6.49 7.42 -6.28
N GLY A 57 5.16 7.34 -6.13
CA GLY A 57 4.32 6.36 -6.82
C GLY A 57 4.34 6.52 -8.35
N ASP A 58 4.46 7.75 -8.84
CA ASP A 58 4.55 8.02 -10.27
C ASP A 58 5.85 7.48 -10.90
N ARG A 59 6.94 7.42 -10.11
CA ARG A 59 8.22 6.85 -10.55
C ARG A 59 8.29 5.32 -10.44
N ALA A 60 7.33 4.69 -9.78
CA ALA A 60 7.33 3.23 -9.56
C ALA A 60 7.24 2.46 -10.89
N GLY A 61 8.01 1.38 -11.02
CA GLY A 61 7.93 0.45 -12.15
C GLY A 61 6.77 -0.55 -12.02
N PRO A 62 6.46 -1.32 -13.08
CA PRO A 62 5.37 -2.30 -13.06
C PRO A 62 5.57 -3.43 -12.04
N ASN A 63 6.81 -3.70 -11.62
CA ASN A 63 7.14 -4.71 -10.61
C ASN A 63 7.26 -4.14 -9.19
N ASP A 64 7.04 -2.84 -9.02
CA ASP A 64 7.14 -2.17 -7.73
C ASP A 64 5.76 -2.13 -7.07
N LEU A 65 5.70 -2.41 -5.77
CA LEU A 65 4.48 -2.23 -5.01
C LEU A 65 4.40 -0.77 -4.53
N VAL A 66 3.28 -0.12 -4.78
CA VAL A 66 2.94 1.20 -4.27
C VAL A 66 1.86 1.05 -3.21
N ILE A 67 2.14 1.51 -2.00
CA ILE A 67 1.17 1.60 -0.90
C ILE A 67 0.89 3.09 -0.72
N ALA A 68 -0.35 3.53 -0.94
CA ALA A 68 -0.75 4.93 -0.87
C ALA A 68 -1.85 5.13 0.18
N VAL A 69 -1.75 6.23 0.91
CA VAL A 69 -2.62 6.58 2.05
C VAL A 69 -3.02 8.04 1.96
N ARG A 70 -4.30 8.33 2.21
CA ARG A 70 -4.81 9.66 2.53
C ARG A 70 -5.28 9.68 3.98
N ALA A 71 -4.77 10.63 4.77
CA ALA A 71 -5.07 10.74 6.20
C ALA A 71 -5.22 12.20 6.66
N ARG A 72 -5.69 12.41 7.90
CA ARG A 72 -5.87 13.76 8.45
C ARG A 72 -4.57 14.35 8.97
N SER A 73 -3.61 13.50 9.35
CA SER A 73 -2.29 13.90 9.82
C SER A 73 -1.16 13.01 9.27
N SER A 74 0.08 13.50 9.37
CA SER A 74 1.27 12.72 9.01
C SER A 74 1.46 11.51 9.92
N VAL A 75 1.07 11.61 11.19
CA VAL A 75 1.13 10.52 12.16
C VAL A 75 0.21 9.37 11.78
N GLU A 76 -1.04 9.68 11.40
CA GLU A 76 -2.00 8.68 10.91
C GLU A 76 -1.52 8.01 9.61
N ALA A 77 -1.02 8.81 8.67
CA ALA A 77 -0.45 8.28 7.42
C ALA A 77 0.72 7.32 7.70
N GLN A 78 1.64 7.72 8.58
CA GLN A 78 2.79 6.89 8.95
C GLN A 78 2.36 5.60 9.66
N SER A 79 1.37 5.67 10.56
CA SER A 79 0.79 4.50 11.22
C SER A 79 0.26 3.47 10.21
N ALA A 80 -0.49 3.93 9.20
CA ALA A 80 -1.00 3.08 8.13
C ALA A 80 0.11 2.41 7.32
N LEU A 81 1.14 3.17 6.95
CA LEU A 81 2.28 2.65 6.20
C LEU A 81 3.08 1.61 7.01
N VAL A 82 3.28 1.85 8.31
CA VAL A 82 3.94 0.88 9.21
C VAL A 82 3.11 -0.40 9.33
N ARG A 83 1.78 -0.29 9.46
CA ARG A 83 0.90 -1.47 9.48
C ARG A 83 0.98 -2.26 8.18
N ALA A 84 1.07 -1.58 7.04
CA ALA A 84 1.16 -2.22 5.75
C ALA A 84 2.45 -3.03 5.59
N GLU A 85 3.56 -2.53 6.14
CA GLU A 85 4.83 -3.26 6.21
C GLU A 85 4.74 -4.51 7.11
N ALA A 86 4.06 -4.38 8.25
CA ALA A 86 3.86 -5.49 9.18
C ALA A 86 3.09 -6.65 8.53
N PHE A 87 2.04 -6.37 7.76
CA PHE A 87 1.25 -7.37 7.04
C PHE A 87 2.10 -8.33 6.21
N PHE A 88 3.09 -7.81 5.47
CA PHE A 88 3.97 -8.62 4.64
C PHE A 88 5.01 -9.41 5.45
N THR A 89 5.36 -8.93 6.64
CA THR A 89 6.28 -9.62 7.54
C THR A 89 5.57 -10.77 8.27
N GLU A 90 4.33 -10.55 8.70
CA GLU A 90 3.48 -11.53 9.38
C GLU A 90 3.04 -12.65 8.42
N SER A 91 2.63 -12.29 7.20
CA SER A 91 2.27 -13.24 6.15
C SER A 91 3.43 -14.20 5.81
N ARG A 92 4.69 -13.74 5.93
CA ARG A 92 5.87 -14.56 5.71
C ARG A 92 6.12 -15.55 6.86
N ARG A 93 5.86 -15.17 8.11
CA ARG A 93 5.98 -16.05 9.28
C ARG A 93 4.91 -17.13 9.31
N ALA A 94 3.67 -16.79 8.97
CA ALA A 94 2.58 -17.78 8.91
C ALA A 94 2.87 -18.92 7.93
N LEU A 95 3.54 -18.63 6.81
CA LEU A 95 3.96 -19.65 5.84
C LEU A 95 5.16 -20.49 6.33
N ALA A 96 6.05 -19.90 7.14
CA ALA A 96 7.26 -20.56 7.64
C ALA A 96 7.01 -21.48 8.85
N THR A 97 5.92 -21.27 9.61
CA THR A 97 5.53 -22.12 10.75
C THR A 97 4.57 -23.25 10.34
N ALA A 98 4.04 -23.22 9.13
CA ALA A 98 3.13 -24.23 8.59
C ALA A 98 3.84 -25.43 7.91
N VAL A 99 5.16 -25.54 8.07
CA VAL A 99 6.03 -26.62 7.58
C VAL A 99 6.71 -27.27 8.76
#